data_AF-A0A924LYD0-F1
#
_entry.id   AF-A0A924LYD0-F1
#
_cell.length_a   1.000
_cell.length_b   1.000
_cell.length_c   1.000
_cell.angle_alpha   90.00
_cell.angle_beta   90.00
_cell.angle_gamma   90.00
#
_symmetry.space_group_name_H-M   'P 1'
#
loop_
_entity.id
_entity.type
_entity.pdbx_description
1 polymer ?
#
loop_
_entity_poly.entity_id
_entity_poly.type
_entity_poly.pdbx_seq_one_letter_code
_entity_poly.pdbx_strand_id
1 'polypeptide(L)'
;MSASHLKSVEPGHAHETVLLLDIDGTLAPIDADPAAVAVPSATLELLERARSECATVAVITGRTLQEARALVPIDGIQVAALHGMHMFARDGTGRLGPI
;
A
#
# COMPACT_ATOMS: atom_id res chain seq x y z
N MET A 1 9.10 14.47 -20.13
CA MET A 1 7.90 15.19 -19.64
C MET A 1 7.99 15.17 -18.12
N SER A 2 8.00 16.35 -17.52
CA SER A 2 8.44 16.61 -16.14
C SER A 2 7.54 15.99 -15.07
N ALA A 3 8.09 15.18 -14.17
CA ALA A 3 7.43 14.75 -12.94
C ALA A 3 7.57 15.84 -11.87
N SER A 4 6.76 16.90 -11.96
CA SER A 4 6.85 18.08 -11.08
C SER A 4 5.56 18.33 -10.29
N HIS A 5 5.06 17.32 -9.57
CA HIS A 5 3.90 17.48 -8.67
C HIS A 5 4.03 16.81 -7.29
N LEU A 6 5.15 16.14 -6.98
CA LEU A 6 5.39 15.69 -5.61
C LEU A 6 5.82 16.90 -4.77
N LYS A 7 4.85 17.49 -4.06
CA LYS A 7 5.18 18.39 -2.93
C LYS A 7 5.96 17.55 -1.92
N SER A 8 7.16 18.00 -1.60
CA SER A 8 7.89 17.51 -0.44
C SER A 8 6.99 17.61 0.78
N VAL A 9 6.72 16.48 1.44
CA VAL A 9 6.14 16.50 2.77
C VAL A 9 7.21 17.10 3.67
N GLU A 10 6.94 18.28 4.24
CA GLU A 10 7.85 18.90 5.20
C GLU A 10 8.13 17.88 6.33
N PRO A 11 9.40 17.60 6.69
CA PRO A 11 9.81 16.46 7.50
C PRO A 11 9.29 16.45 8.95
N GLY A 12 8.45 17.41 9.33
CA GLY A 12 7.96 17.59 10.70
C GLY A 12 6.81 16.68 11.13
N HIS A 13 6.06 16.06 10.20
CA HIS A 13 4.81 15.33 10.54
C HIS A 13 4.75 13.90 10.01
N ALA A 14 5.85 13.32 9.52
CA ALA A 14 5.84 11.96 8.99
C ALA A 14 5.26 10.97 10.01
N HIS A 15 5.69 11.06 11.27
CA HIS A 15 5.18 10.20 12.35
C HIS A 15 3.71 10.43 12.76
N GLU A 16 3.04 11.43 12.19
CA GLU A 16 1.60 11.69 12.34
C GLU A 16 0.82 11.39 11.04
N THR A 17 1.55 11.05 9.97
CA THR A 17 0.98 10.83 8.64
C THR A 17 0.45 9.41 8.49
N VAL A 18 -0.74 9.30 7.91
CA VAL A 18 -1.36 8.04 7.49
C VAL A 18 -1.39 7.99 5.96
N LEU A 19 -0.72 7.00 5.38
CA LEU A 19 -0.75 6.73 3.95
C LEU A 19 -1.67 5.55 3.64
N LEU A 20 -2.67 5.81 2.80
CA LEU A 20 -3.62 4.81 2.29
C LEU A 20 -3.46 4.75 0.78
N LEU A 21 -3.04 3.60 0.25
CA LEU A 21 -2.60 3.47 -1.14
C LEU A 21 -3.34 2.33 -1.82
N ASP A 22 -3.73 2.52 -3.08
CA ASP A 22 -4.18 1.42 -3.92
C ASP A 22 -2.98 0.67 -4.54
N ILE A 23 -3.20 -0.53 -5.09
CA ILE A 23 -2.18 -1.32 -5.77
C ILE A 23 -2.23 -1.07 -7.28
N ASP A 24 -3.29 -1.52 -7.96
CA ASP A 24 -3.36 -1.57 -9.42
C ASP A 24 -3.56 -0.17 -10.01
N GLY A 25 -2.61 0.29 -10.82
CA GLY A 25 -2.60 1.66 -11.36
C GLY A 25 -2.09 2.72 -10.37
N THR A 26 -1.69 2.33 -9.16
CA THR A 26 -1.11 3.24 -8.15
C THR A 26 0.30 2.82 -7.75
N LEU A 27 0.46 1.71 -7.02
CA LEU A 27 1.78 1.16 -6.67
C LEU A 27 2.39 0.34 -7.81
N ALA A 28 1.53 -0.35 -8.57
CA ALA A 28 1.89 -1.07 -9.77
C ALA A 28 1.28 -0.38 -11.01
N PRO A 29 1.95 -0.41 -12.18
CA PRO A 29 1.30 -0.06 -13.44
C PRO A 29 0.06 -0.92 -13.69
N ILE A 30 -0.94 -0.36 -14.38
CA ILE A 30 -2.11 -1.14 -14.78
C ILE A 30 -1.70 -2.14 -15.88
N ASP A 31 -2.16 -3.39 -15.75
CA ASP A 31 -1.96 -4.44 -16.74
C ASP A 31 -3.31 -5.09 -17.09
N ALA A 32 -3.42 -5.59 -18.32
CA ALA A 32 -4.61 -6.30 -18.78
C ALA A 32 -4.68 -7.73 -18.22
N ASP A 33 -3.53 -8.33 -17.88
CA ASP A 33 -3.45 -9.61 -17.16
C ASP A 33 -3.18 -9.36 -15.66
N PRO A 34 -4.17 -9.59 -14.77
CA PRO A 34 -4.00 -9.40 -13.34
C PRO A 34 -2.88 -10.23 -12.71
N ALA A 35 -2.51 -11.37 -13.33
CA ALA A 35 -1.44 -12.24 -12.86
C ALA A 35 -0.05 -11.74 -13.25
N ALA A 36 0.05 -10.86 -14.24
CA ALA A 36 1.30 -10.25 -14.68
C ALA A 36 1.67 -8.98 -13.90
N VAL A 37 0.73 -8.43 -13.12
CA VAL A 37 0.96 -7.24 -12.31
C VAL A 37 2.10 -7.46 -11.31
N ALA A 38 3.01 -6.50 -11.26
CA ALA A 38 4.10 -6.47 -10.29
C ALA A 38 4.34 -5.03 -9.80
N VAL A 39 4.61 -4.87 -8.51
CA VAL A 39 5.04 -3.58 -7.95
C VAL A 39 6.54 -3.41 -8.26
N PRO A 40 6.95 -2.32 -8.94
CA PRO A 40 8.36 -2.09 -9.23
C PRO A 40 9.21 -2.04 -7.96
N SER A 41 10.45 -2.55 -8.02
CA SER A 41 11.34 -2.61 -6.86
C SER A 41 11.59 -1.23 -6.24
N ALA A 42 11.76 -0.19 -7.07
CA ALA A 42 11.91 1.18 -6.60
C ALA A 42 10.68 1.68 -5.82
N THR A 43 9.47 1.25 -6.20
CA THR A 43 8.25 1.57 -5.44
C THR A 43 8.25 0.86 -4.09
N LEU A 44 8.66 -0.42 -4.05
CA LEU A 44 8.78 -1.17 -2.79
C LEU A 44 9.81 -0.53 -1.84
N GLU A 45 10.95 -0.09 -2.35
CA GLU A 45 11.98 0.61 -1.56
C GLU A 45 11.45 1.91 -0.94
N LEU A 46 10.67 2.68 -1.70
CA LEU A 46 10.02 3.89 -1.19
C LEU A 46 8.95 3.55 -0.15
N LEU A 47 8.20 2.47 -0.37
CA LEU A 47 7.15 2.04 0.55
C LEU A 47 7.73 1.54 1.88
N GLU A 48 8.88 0.86 1.85
CA GLU A 48 9.61 0.45 3.06
C GLU A 48 10.08 1.66 3.88
N ARG A 49 10.65 2.66 3.21
CA ARG A 49 11.03 3.92 3.87
C ARG A 49 9.82 4.61 4.48
N ALA A 50 8.74 4.77 3.71
CA ALA A 50 7.50 5.36 4.19
C ALA A 50 6.93 4.59 5.38
N ARG A 51 6.99 3.25 5.38
CA ARG A 51 6.58 2.39 6.51
C ARG A 51 7.34 2.72 7.79
N SER A 52 8.60 3.13 7.70
CA SER A 52 9.44 3.49 8.85
C SER A 52 9.20 4.91 9.39
N GLU A 53 8.77 5.82 8.52
CA GLU A 53 8.62 7.24 8.84
C GLU A 53 7.16 7.61 9.16
N CYS A 54 6.19 6.95 8.52
CA CYS A 54 4.77 7.24 8.68
C CYS A 54 4.17 6.59 9.94
N ALA A 55 3.16 7.24 10.54
CA ALA A 55 2.36 6.64 11.62
C ALA A 55 1.72 5.32 11.16
N THR A 56 1.19 5.32 9.94
CA THR A 56 0.54 4.16 9.33
C THR A 56 0.74 4.18 7.82
N VAL A 57 0.99 3.00 7.26
CA VAL A 57 0.93 2.76 5.82
C VAL A 57 0.06 1.54 5.62
N ALA A 58 -1.00 1.70 4.82
CA ALA A 58 -1.93 0.65 4.47
C ALA A 58 -2.15 0.61 2.96
N VAL A 59 -2.30 -0.60 2.43
CA VAL A 59 -2.81 -0.80 1.07
C VAL A 59 -4.30 -1.12 1.14
N ILE A 60 -5.09 -0.46 0.29
CA ILE A 60 -6.52 -0.68 0.13
C ILE A 60 -6.74 -1.14 -1.30
N THR A 61 -7.18 -2.37 -1.50
CA THR A 61 -7.19 -3.00 -2.82
C THR A 61 -8.39 -3.90 -3.02
N GLY A 62 -8.81 -4.06 -4.28
CA GLY A 62 -9.77 -5.08 -4.71
C GLY A 62 -9.22 -6.51 -4.64
N ARG A 63 -7.89 -6.68 -4.61
CA ARG A 63 -7.23 -7.99 -4.55
C ARG A 63 -7.48 -8.71 -3.23
N THR A 64 -7.27 -10.02 -3.23
CA THR A 64 -7.27 -10.83 -2.01
C THR A 64 -6.09 -10.46 -1.11
N LEU A 65 -6.13 -10.83 0.17
CA LEU A 65 -4.99 -10.61 1.07
C LEU A 65 -3.73 -11.32 0.55
N GLN A 66 -3.87 -12.55 0.04
CA GLN A 66 -2.75 -13.34 -0.43
C GLN A 66 -2.05 -12.66 -1.60
N GLU A 67 -2.80 -12.18 -2.58
CA GLU A 67 -2.26 -11.45 -3.73
C GLU A 67 -1.63 -10.12 -3.29
N ALA A 68 -2.31 -9.36 -2.43
CA ALA A 68 -1.79 -8.10 -1.91
C ALA A 68 -0.45 -8.28 -1.19
N ARG A 69 -0.31 -9.35 -0.38
CA ARG A 69 0.95 -9.69 0.31
C ARG A 69 2.03 -10.20 -0.64
N ALA A 70 1.66 -10.89 -1.71
CA ALA A 70 2.62 -11.32 -2.72
C ALA A 70 3.18 -10.11 -3.51
N LEU A 71 2.33 -9.13 -3.81
CA LEU A 71 2.71 -7.92 -4.55
C LEU A 71 3.43 -6.89 -3.68
N VAL A 72 3.07 -6.81 -2.40
CA VAL A 72 3.68 -5.91 -1.40
C VAL A 72 4.20 -6.76 -0.24
N PRO A 73 5.35 -7.42 -0.42
CA PRO A 73 5.94 -8.31 0.59
C PRO A 73 6.70 -7.53 1.66
N ILE A 74 6.06 -6.53 2.24
CA ILE A 74 6.63 -5.66 3.29
C ILE A 74 5.88 -5.88 4.60
N ASP A 75 6.64 -6.25 5.63
CA ASP A 75 6.11 -6.46 6.97
C ASP A 75 5.63 -5.15 7.60
N GLY A 76 4.53 -5.24 8.35
CA GLY A 76 3.95 -4.09 9.05
C GLY A 76 3.18 -3.11 8.17
N ILE A 77 3.07 -3.34 6.86
CA ILE A 77 2.03 -2.73 6.02
C ILE A 77 0.68 -3.36 6.36
N GLN A 78 -0.32 -2.54 6.64
CA GLN A 78 -1.69 -2.99 6.83
C GLN A 78 -2.38 -3.24 5.49
N VAL A 79 -3.35 -4.14 5.43
CA VAL A 79 -4.02 -4.50 4.18
C VAL A 79 -5.53 -4.45 4.36
N ALA A 80 -6.22 -3.65 3.56
CA ALA A 80 -7.67 -3.70 3.36
C ALA A 80 -7.94 -4.35 2.01
N ALA A 81 -8.13 -5.67 2.01
CA ALA A 81 -8.35 -6.51 0.85
C ALA A 81 -9.84 -6.58 0.46
N LEU A 82 -10.12 -7.10 -0.73
CA LEU A 82 -11.48 -7.30 -1.25
C LEU A 82 -12.31 -6.01 -1.17
N HIS A 83 -11.77 -4.91 -1.66
CA HIS A 83 -12.38 -3.57 -1.62
C HIS A 83 -12.66 -3.08 -0.18
N GLY A 84 -11.83 -3.50 0.77
CA GLY A 84 -11.96 -3.13 2.19
C GLY A 84 -12.88 -4.04 3.01
N MET A 85 -13.43 -5.09 2.40
CA MET A 85 -14.24 -6.07 3.12
C MET A 85 -13.41 -6.85 4.16
N HIS A 86 -12.13 -7.13 3.89
CA HIS A 86 -11.25 -7.81 4.85
C HIS A 86 -10.09 -6.89 5.23
N MET A 87 -9.96 -6.55 6.51
CA MET A 87 -8.92 -5.66 7.02
C MET A 87 -7.95 -6.42 7.91
N PHE A 88 -6.65 -6.22 7.68
CA PHE A 88 -5.55 -6.84 8.41
C PHE A 88 -4.65 -5.76 9.00
N ALA A 89 -4.56 -5.76 10.33
CA ALA A 89 -3.78 -4.79 11.06
C ALA A 89 -2.30 -5.20 11.17
N ARG A 90 -1.48 -4.28 11.71
CA ARG A 90 -0.03 -4.44 11.81
C ARG A 90 0.37 -5.60 12.71
N ASP A 91 -0.43 -5.87 13.73
CA ASP A 91 -0.26 -6.99 14.67
C ASP A 91 -0.75 -8.34 14.12
N GLY A 92 -1.19 -8.37 12.86
CA GLY A 92 -1.70 -9.57 12.19
C GLY A 92 -3.18 -9.85 12.48
N THR A 93 -3.86 -9.04 13.29
CA THR A 93 -5.31 -9.22 13.53
C THR A 93 -6.11 -8.93 12.27
N GLY A 94 -7.06 -9.83 11.97
CA GLY A 94 -7.99 -9.70 10.84
C GLY A 94 -9.39 -9.33 11.33
N ARG A 95 -10.08 -8.45 10.59
CA ARG A 95 -11.51 -8.15 10.80
C ARG A 95 -12.27 -8.06 9.48
N LEU A 96 -13.55 -8.39 9.52
CA LEU A 96 -14.47 -8.08 8.43
C LEU A 96 -14.92 -6.61 8.53
N GLY A 97 -15.06 -5.96 7.38
CA GLY A 97 -15.71 -4.67 7.26
C GLY A 97 -17.23 -4.80 7.44
N PRO A 98 -17.93 -3.66 7.62
CA PRO A 98 -19.39 -3.66 7.65
C PRO A 98 -19.96 -4.16 6.32
N ILE A 99 -21.05 -4.93 6.40
CA ILE A 99 -21.88 -5.36 5.27
C ILE A 99 -22.98 -4.35 4.95
#